data_AF-A0A8T4QAB0-F1
#
_entry.id   AF-A0A8T4QAB0-F1
#
_cell.length_a   1.000
_cell.length_b   1.000
_cell.length_c   1.000
_cell.angle_alpha   90.00
_cell.angle_beta   90.00
_cell.angle_gamma   90.00
#
_symmetry.space_group_name_H-M   'P 1'
#
loop_
_entity.id
_entity.type
_entity.pdbx_description
1 polymer ?
#
loop_
_entity_poly.entity_id
_entity_poly.type
_entity_poly.pdbx_seq_one_letter_code
_entity_poly.pdbx_strand_id
1 'polypeptide(L)'
;MKAVVMPNSELIRSGRNLRGLLNDLKRDVPTAAKELGISEQELNSYIAGEMIIPLLLINKAVEIWPLNIRDFFILEDDTSNGMLFFSKEKSESSSRILKRGGQDYYEYRDTAMSKGSTFRPEWIKELVIVENNDPFSKKIFWNKGHFLHQFTYFVGPVNFYYEVNGKKYCVPMNTGDSMYITPYVPHTFTTRKNEKGEFGFILAVTFGGKIFGDAQQELSLLGHDLSKDFLIDYSKNPTGNIIKKFREQMNISQEYLVENSLVSLKRLIDIESGKVVASKEEMDKIALTLKIPSRELIPLQLEDPVIIVLYNNARKWQNNSYTFVELSSPIKLPYLKAFEVNINTNQKSYFIKVISHQYLYNVSAENILLYFIDTSNTFKEVLLRPNDSVYLKPNIQHGFISEGGKLLVVRIGGRLTGDTMHELSLLDQRGFERLCGELTMWYDPSGAT
;
A
#
# COMPACT_ATOMS: atom_id res chain seq x y z
N MET A 1 32.49 13.54 -0.92
CA MET A 1 31.82 13.48 -2.23
C MET A 1 30.54 14.30 -2.14
N LYS A 2 30.42 15.36 -2.95
CA LYS A 2 29.23 16.23 -2.95
C LYS A 2 28.05 15.45 -3.50
N ALA A 3 27.00 15.25 -2.69
CA ALA A 3 25.71 14.81 -3.19
C ALA A 3 25.18 15.92 -4.11
N VAL A 4 25.19 15.65 -5.40
CA VAL A 4 24.63 16.53 -6.43
C VAL A 4 23.11 16.47 -6.30
N VAL A 5 22.51 17.58 -5.89
CA VAL A 5 21.09 17.84 -6.10
C VAL A 5 20.91 17.96 -7.62
N MET A 6 20.32 16.96 -8.27
CA MET A 6 20.16 16.93 -9.74
C MET A 6 18.86 17.66 -10.16
N PRO A 7 18.93 18.72 -10.99
CA PRO A 7 17.76 19.40 -11.54
C PRO A 7 17.04 18.63 -12.67
N ASN A 8 17.35 17.36 -12.93
CA ASN A 8 16.75 16.58 -14.03
C ASN A 8 16.59 15.08 -13.73
N SER A 9 16.35 14.74 -12.45
CA SER A 9 16.28 13.34 -12.00
C SER A 9 15.19 12.51 -12.70
N GLU A 10 14.09 13.14 -13.13
CA GLU A 10 12.98 12.46 -13.78
C GLU A 10 13.28 12.05 -15.22
N LEU A 11 13.89 12.94 -16.02
CA LEU A 11 14.31 12.58 -17.39
C LEU A 11 15.37 11.51 -17.37
N ILE A 12 16.32 11.57 -16.43
CA ILE A 12 17.34 10.52 -16.25
C ILE A 12 16.65 9.19 -15.92
N ARG A 13 15.69 9.17 -15.00
CA ARG A 13 14.91 7.96 -14.67
C ARG A 13 14.09 7.47 -15.87
N SER A 14 13.51 8.37 -16.66
CA SER A 14 12.76 8.04 -17.87
C SER A 14 13.67 7.41 -18.93
N GLY A 15 14.87 7.94 -19.12
CA GLY A 15 15.87 7.39 -20.04
C GLY A 15 16.38 6.01 -19.61
N ARG A 16 16.61 5.81 -18.31
CA ARG A 16 16.92 4.49 -17.72
C ARG A 16 15.77 3.49 -17.88
N ASN A 17 14.53 3.94 -17.71
CA ASN A 17 13.35 3.12 -17.98
C ASN A 17 13.30 2.71 -19.45
N LEU A 18 13.48 3.65 -20.38
CA LEU A 18 13.56 3.35 -21.82
C LEU A 18 14.69 2.36 -22.13
N ARG A 19 15.88 2.53 -21.53
CA ARG A 19 16.98 1.57 -21.68
C ARG A 19 16.58 0.16 -21.23
N GLY A 20 15.88 0.04 -20.10
CA GLY A 20 15.32 -1.23 -19.62
C GLY A 20 14.39 -1.87 -20.65
N LEU A 21 13.40 -1.13 -21.14
CA LEU A 21 12.45 -1.61 -22.15
C LEU A 21 13.15 -2.11 -23.43
N LEU A 22 14.16 -1.38 -23.90
CA LEU A 22 14.96 -1.77 -25.07
C LEU A 22 15.77 -3.06 -24.79
N ASN A 23 16.36 -3.18 -23.61
CA ASN A 23 17.13 -4.35 -23.21
C ASN A 23 16.25 -5.62 -23.11
N ASP A 24 15.03 -5.48 -22.61
CA ASP A 24 14.09 -6.59 -22.46
C ASP A 24 13.65 -7.13 -23.82
N LEU A 25 13.43 -6.24 -24.78
CA LEU A 25 13.11 -6.56 -26.17
C LEU A 25 14.33 -6.93 -27.04
N LYS A 26 15.55 -6.93 -26.47
CA LYS A 26 16.80 -7.19 -27.20
C LYS A 26 16.99 -6.24 -28.39
N ARG A 27 16.78 -4.95 -28.16
CA ARG A 27 16.98 -3.89 -29.15
C ARG A 27 18.15 -3.00 -28.77
N ASP A 28 19.21 -3.05 -29.57
CA ASP A 28 20.28 -2.05 -29.49
C ASP A 28 19.83 -0.72 -30.12
N VAL A 29 20.66 0.31 -29.99
CA VAL A 29 20.30 1.66 -30.48
C VAL A 29 20.09 1.69 -32.00
N PRO A 30 20.98 1.13 -32.84
CA PRO A 30 20.76 1.08 -34.29
C PRO A 30 19.46 0.38 -34.68
N THR A 31 19.15 -0.77 -34.05
CA THR A 31 17.93 -1.53 -34.36
C THR A 31 16.68 -0.75 -33.96
N ALA A 32 16.62 -0.25 -32.72
CA ALA A 32 15.48 0.51 -32.23
C ALA A 32 15.25 1.81 -33.01
N ALA A 33 16.31 2.55 -33.33
CA ALA A 33 16.21 3.79 -34.09
C ALA A 33 15.65 3.53 -35.51
N LYS A 34 16.13 2.46 -36.17
CA LYS A 34 15.62 2.03 -37.47
C LYS A 34 14.14 1.65 -37.43
N GLU A 35 13.74 0.81 -36.47
CA GLU A 35 12.34 0.36 -36.31
C GLU A 35 11.40 1.54 -36.00
N LEU A 36 11.85 2.47 -35.14
CA LEU A 36 11.11 3.67 -34.80
C LEU A 36 11.24 4.79 -35.84
N GLY A 37 12.03 4.62 -36.90
CA GLY A 37 12.25 5.60 -37.95
C GLY A 37 12.77 6.94 -37.45
N ILE A 38 13.66 6.92 -36.45
CA ILE A 38 14.35 8.08 -35.89
C ILE A 38 15.86 7.91 -36.02
N SER A 39 16.65 8.94 -35.71
CA SER A 39 18.10 8.83 -35.70
C SER A 39 18.62 8.16 -34.41
N GLU A 40 19.78 7.50 -34.49
CA GLU A 40 20.46 6.96 -33.30
C GLU A 40 20.80 8.05 -32.28
N GLN A 41 21.16 9.25 -32.76
CA GLN A 41 21.44 10.40 -31.92
C GLN A 41 20.20 10.82 -31.12
N GLU A 42 19.04 10.90 -31.78
CA GLU A 42 17.78 11.24 -31.13
C GLU A 42 17.40 10.20 -30.06
N LEU A 43 17.51 8.90 -30.40
CA LEU A 43 17.25 7.83 -29.44
C LEU A 43 18.20 7.89 -28.23
N ASN A 44 19.49 8.14 -28.47
CA ASN A 44 20.46 8.29 -27.39
C ASN A 44 20.15 9.48 -26.47
N SER A 45 19.66 10.61 -27.00
CA SER A 45 19.26 11.75 -26.16
C SER A 45 18.05 11.41 -25.26
N TYR A 46 17.12 10.56 -25.71
CA TYR A 46 16.06 10.05 -24.83
C TYR A 46 16.62 9.12 -23.74
N ILE A 47 17.50 8.19 -24.10
CA ILE A 47 18.12 7.24 -23.16
C ILE A 47 18.99 7.95 -22.11
N ALA A 48 19.71 9.00 -22.52
CA ALA A 48 20.52 9.82 -21.63
C ALA A 48 19.70 10.72 -20.69
N GLY A 49 18.39 10.87 -20.95
CA GLY A 49 17.53 11.79 -20.20
C GLY A 49 17.78 13.26 -20.56
N GLU A 50 18.25 13.54 -21.77
CA GLU A 50 18.45 14.90 -22.30
C GLU A 50 17.16 15.46 -22.90
N MET A 51 16.27 14.58 -23.40
CA MET A 51 15.02 14.93 -24.05
C MET A 51 13.84 14.11 -23.50
N ILE A 52 12.64 14.71 -23.51
CA ILE A 52 11.38 14.01 -23.23
C ILE A 52 11.01 13.14 -24.44
N ILE A 53 10.64 11.89 -24.20
CA ILE A 53 10.16 10.98 -25.25
C ILE A 53 8.79 11.49 -25.76
N PRO A 54 8.65 11.86 -27.05
CA PRO A 54 7.38 12.34 -27.57
C PRO A 54 6.30 11.25 -27.53
N LEU A 55 5.06 11.61 -27.19
CA LEU A 55 3.94 10.65 -27.19
C LEU A 55 3.74 9.98 -28.57
N LEU A 56 4.01 10.71 -29.67
CA LEU A 56 3.96 10.14 -31.02
C LEU A 56 4.95 8.98 -31.19
N LEU A 57 6.15 9.10 -30.61
CA LEU A 57 7.17 8.06 -30.65
C LEU A 57 6.77 6.87 -29.77
N ILE A 58 6.19 7.12 -28.58
CA ILE A 58 5.63 6.08 -27.72
C ILE A 58 4.52 5.31 -28.44
N ASN A 59 3.59 6.00 -29.10
CA ASN A 59 2.52 5.38 -29.88
C ASN A 59 3.08 4.50 -31.00
N LYS A 60 4.08 5.00 -31.74
CA LYS A 60 4.77 4.19 -32.75
C LYS A 60 5.45 2.95 -32.15
N ALA A 61 6.07 3.09 -30.99
CA ALA A 61 6.73 1.97 -30.31
C ALA A 61 5.73 0.88 -29.92
N VAL A 62 4.59 1.21 -29.32
CA VAL A 62 3.58 0.22 -28.88
C VAL A 62 2.79 -0.39 -30.05
N GLU A 63 2.82 0.22 -31.24
CA GLU A 63 2.27 -0.38 -32.47
C GLU A 63 3.12 -1.56 -32.97
N ILE A 64 4.43 -1.54 -32.74
CA ILE A 64 5.38 -2.53 -33.27
C ILE A 64 6.01 -3.42 -32.20
N TRP A 65 6.00 -2.99 -30.94
CA TRP A 65 6.54 -3.73 -29.80
C TRP A 65 5.43 -4.13 -28.84
N PRO A 66 5.54 -5.28 -28.15
CA PRO A 66 4.55 -5.75 -27.19
C PRO A 66 4.67 -5.01 -25.85
N LEU A 67 4.60 -3.68 -25.89
CA LEU A 67 4.64 -2.78 -24.74
C LEU A 67 3.32 -2.02 -24.66
N ASN A 68 3.00 -1.51 -23.48
CA ASN A 68 1.89 -0.61 -23.25
C ASN A 68 2.39 0.83 -23.17
N ILE A 69 1.52 1.79 -23.50
CA ILE A 69 1.85 3.23 -23.38
C ILE A 69 2.33 3.56 -21.96
N ARG A 70 1.71 2.95 -20.95
CA ARG A 70 2.05 3.16 -19.54
C ARG A 70 3.45 2.71 -19.15
N ASP A 71 4.06 1.78 -19.89
CA ASP A 71 5.39 1.24 -19.56
C ASP A 71 6.47 2.32 -19.77
N PHE A 72 6.17 3.36 -20.56
CA PHE A 72 7.04 4.51 -20.79
C PHE A 72 6.91 5.60 -19.72
N PHE A 73 5.90 5.53 -18.84
CA PHE A 73 5.64 6.56 -17.83
C PHE A 73 6.06 6.09 -16.43
N ILE A 74 7.12 6.72 -15.92
CA ILE A 74 7.60 6.49 -14.56
C ILE A 74 6.72 7.19 -13.51
N LEU A 75 6.84 6.77 -12.25
CA LEU A 75 6.29 7.52 -11.13
C LEU A 75 7.06 8.83 -10.92
N GLU A 76 6.34 9.95 -10.86
CA GLU A 76 6.89 11.26 -10.51
C GLU A 76 7.32 11.29 -9.02
N ASP A 77 8.43 11.96 -8.73
CA ASP A 77 8.93 12.10 -7.36
C ASP A 77 8.59 13.47 -6.76
N ASP A 78 7.44 13.57 -6.12
CA ASP A 78 6.97 14.77 -5.40
C ASP A 78 7.54 14.89 -3.97
N THR A 79 8.49 14.03 -3.61
CA THR A 79 9.06 13.90 -2.25
C THR A 79 10.57 13.81 -2.31
N SER A 80 11.21 14.73 -3.05
CA SER A 80 12.64 14.68 -3.36
C SER A 80 13.56 14.64 -2.13
N ASN A 81 13.19 15.29 -1.03
CA ASN A 81 13.90 15.25 0.27
C ASN A 81 13.48 14.06 1.16
N GLY A 82 12.59 13.19 0.68
CA GLY A 82 12.06 12.04 1.43
C GLY A 82 10.76 12.31 2.20
N MET A 83 10.23 13.53 2.15
CA MET A 83 9.10 13.96 2.98
C MET A 83 8.19 14.92 2.21
N LEU A 84 6.87 14.80 2.39
CA LEU A 84 5.90 15.79 1.92
C LEU A 84 5.12 16.32 3.11
N PHE A 85 5.13 17.63 3.28
CA PHE A 85 4.40 18.34 4.31
C PHE A 85 3.13 18.97 3.73
N PHE A 86 2.02 18.78 4.43
CA PHE A 86 0.72 19.30 4.03
C PHE A 86 0.04 19.96 5.23
N SER A 87 -0.05 21.29 5.18
CA SER A 87 -0.53 22.09 6.31
C SER A 87 -2.05 22.03 6.45
N LYS A 88 -2.53 22.34 7.65
CA LYS A 88 -3.95 22.51 7.96
C LYS A 88 -4.65 23.46 6.97
N GLU A 89 -4.02 24.58 6.61
CA GLU A 89 -4.63 25.55 5.70
C GLU A 89 -4.79 24.98 4.28
N LYS A 90 -3.83 24.17 3.83
CA LYS A 90 -3.97 23.44 2.55
C LYS A 90 -5.12 22.43 2.63
N SER A 91 -5.22 21.69 3.73
CA SER A 91 -6.36 20.78 3.97
C SER A 91 -7.68 21.53 3.95
N GLU A 92 -7.77 22.67 4.64
CA GLU A 92 -8.96 23.54 4.63
C GLU A 92 -9.31 24.06 3.24
N SER A 93 -8.31 24.45 2.44
CA SER A 93 -8.52 24.91 1.06
C SER A 93 -9.03 23.83 0.11
N SER A 94 -8.84 22.54 0.44
CA SER A 94 -9.34 21.40 -0.32
C SER A 94 -10.76 20.96 0.09
N SER A 95 -11.41 21.72 0.98
CA SER A 95 -12.70 21.37 1.55
C SER A 95 -13.78 21.22 0.48
N ARG A 96 -14.57 20.16 0.61
CA ARG A 96 -15.74 19.87 -0.23
C ARG A 96 -16.84 19.26 0.60
N ILE A 97 -18.04 19.85 0.54
CA ILE A 97 -19.22 19.34 1.22
C ILE A 97 -20.01 18.48 0.23
N LEU A 98 -20.21 17.21 0.57
CA LEU A 98 -20.98 16.28 -0.25
C LEU A 98 -22.34 16.00 0.39
N LYS A 99 -23.38 16.12 -0.42
CA LYS A 99 -24.76 15.82 -0.03
C LYS A 99 -25.10 14.35 -0.21
N ARG A 100 -25.93 13.81 0.68
CA ARG A 100 -26.60 12.50 0.52
C ARG A 100 -28.05 12.64 0.94
N GLY A 101 -28.97 12.16 0.10
CA GLY A 101 -30.41 12.33 0.35
C GLY A 101 -30.84 13.79 0.49
N GLY A 102 -30.19 14.71 -0.23
CA GLY A 102 -30.51 16.15 -0.23
C GLY A 102 -29.91 16.97 0.91
N GLN A 103 -29.32 16.34 1.94
CA GLN A 103 -28.68 17.03 3.08
C GLN A 103 -27.15 16.98 2.99
N ASP A 104 -26.48 18.03 3.49
CA ASP A 104 -25.03 18.03 3.67
C ASP A 104 -24.65 16.90 4.63
N TYR A 105 -23.82 15.97 4.16
CA TYR A 105 -23.54 14.73 4.88
C TYR A 105 -22.12 14.69 5.42
N TYR A 106 -21.16 15.06 4.58
CA TYR A 106 -19.74 15.10 4.93
C TYR A 106 -19.08 16.36 4.42
N GLU A 107 -18.14 16.88 5.21
CA GLU A 107 -17.09 17.75 4.73
C GLU A 107 -15.81 16.92 4.57
N TYR A 108 -15.31 16.77 3.35
CA TYR A 108 -14.04 16.11 3.07
C TYR A 108 -12.93 17.15 2.93
N ARG A 109 -11.74 16.82 3.43
CA ARG A 109 -10.50 17.58 3.22
C ARG A 109 -9.38 16.60 2.94
N ASP A 110 -8.59 16.94 1.93
CA ASP A 110 -7.37 16.20 1.62
C ASP A 110 -6.35 16.39 2.73
N THR A 111 -5.47 15.40 2.91
CA THR A 111 -4.29 15.51 3.75
C THR A 111 -3.05 15.03 2.97
N ALA A 112 -1.88 14.93 3.59
CA ALA A 112 -0.64 14.59 2.90
C ALA A 112 -0.75 13.32 2.05
N MET A 113 -0.54 13.49 0.74
CA MET A 113 -0.50 12.43 -0.28
C MET A 113 0.74 12.60 -1.14
N SER A 114 1.39 11.50 -1.48
CA SER A 114 2.51 11.47 -2.42
C SER A 114 2.21 10.56 -3.60
N LYS A 115 2.59 11.00 -4.80
CA LYS A 115 2.57 10.23 -6.06
C LYS A 115 3.40 8.94 -5.95
N GLY A 116 4.42 8.93 -5.09
CA GLY A 116 5.26 7.76 -4.80
C GLY A 116 4.63 6.74 -3.84
N SER A 117 3.38 6.93 -3.40
CA SER A 117 2.69 6.05 -2.44
C SER A 117 1.26 5.73 -2.87
N THR A 118 0.65 4.76 -2.20
CA THR A 118 -0.76 4.37 -2.44
C THR A 118 -1.74 4.95 -1.43
N PHE A 119 -1.31 5.88 -0.55
CA PHE A 119 -2.19 6.54 0.41
C PHE A 119 -3.20 7.46 -0.28
N ARG A 120 -4.44 7.47 0.23
CA ARG A 120 -5.52 8.43 -0.05
C ARG A 120 -6.20 8.79 1.28
N PRO A 121 -5.51 9.53 2.17
CA PRO A 121 -6.01 9.86 3.49
C PRO A 121 -6.87 11.11 3.47
N GLU A 122 -8.09 10.97 3.98
CA GLU A 122 -9.09 12.02 4.03
C GLU A 122 -9.38 12.38 5.48
N TRP A 123 -9.43 13.69 5.78
CA TRP A 123 -10.12 14.19 6.96
C TRP A 123 -11.60 14.36 6.59
N ILE A 124 -12.51 13.79 7.39
CA ILE A 124 -13.93 13.78 7.06
C ILE A 124 -14.72 14.17 8.31
N LYS A 125 -15.49 15.25 8.25
CA LYS A 125 -16.41 15.66 9.33
C LYS A 125 -17.81 15.11 9.08
N GLU A 126 -18.40 14.48 10.09
CA GLU A 126 -19.76 13.93 10.06
C GLU A 126 -20.82 15.02 10.32
N LEU A 127 -21.43 15.56 9.27
CA LEU A 127 -22.38 16.69 9.37
C LEU A 127 -23.81 16.27 9.81
N VAL A 128 -24.12 14.98 9.77
CA VAL A 128 -25.43 14.46 10.18
C VAL A 128 -25.41 14.07 11.65
N ILE A 129 -26.32 14.64 12.43
CA ILE A 129 -26.53 14.33 13.85
C ILE A 129 -27.65 13.29 14.00
N VAL A 130 -27.37 12.23 14.76
CA VAL A 130 -28.33 11.18 15.13
C VAL A 130 -28.63 11.20 16.63
N GLU A 131 -29.87 10.85 16.98
CA GLU A 131 -30.37 10.81 18.36
C GLU A 131 -30.12 9.44 19.04
N ASN A 132 -29.90 8.39 18.25
CA ASN A 132 -29.68 7.02 18.74
C ASN A 132 -28.70 6.26 17.83
N ASN A 133 -28.35 5.04 18.23
CA ASN A 133 -27.39 4.18 17.53
C ASN A 133 -28.07 3.13 16.63
N ASP A 134 -29.27 3.43 16.13
CA ASP A 134 -30.02 2.53 15.25
C ASP A 134 -29.42 2.55 13.82
N PRO A 135 -28.88 1.42 13.31
CA PRO A 135 -28.32 1.36 11.96
C PRO A 135 -29.36 1.49 10.83
N PHE A 136 -30.66 1.45 11.15
CA PHE A 136 -31.76 1.57 10.20
C PHE A 136 -32.39 2.98 10.12
N SER A 137 -31.82 3.96 10.84
CA SER A 137 -32.30 5.34 10.78
C SER A 137 -32.34 5.89 9.35
N LYS A 138 -33.47 6.52 8.98
CA LYS A 138 -33.68 7.15 7.66
C LYS A 138 -32.75 8.33 7.36
N LYS A 139 -32.04 8.84 8.37
CA LYS A 139 -31.03 9.90 8.21
C LYS A 139 -29.68 9.37 7.74
N ILE A 140 -29.47 8.05 7.76
CA ILE A 140 -28.20 7.41 7.46
C ILE A 140 -28.14 7.05 5.97
N PHE A 141 -27.14 7.59 5.27
CA PHE A 141 -26.92 7.30 3.86
C PHE A 141 -25.60 6.53 3.69
N TRP A 142 -25.75 5.28 3.27
CA TRP A 142 -24.67 4.31 3.09
C TRP A 142 -23.89 4.57 1.79
N ASN A 143 -22.58 4.32 1.80
CA ASN A 143 -21.85 4.16 0.53
C ASN A 143 -22.09 2.72 -0.02
N LYS A 144 -21.50 2.40 -1.18
CA LYS A 144 -21.57 1.07 -1.79
C LYS A 144 -20.34 0.20 -1.48
N GLY A 145 -19.57 0.57 -0.46
CA GLY A 145 -18.17 0.18 -0.35
C GLY A 145 -17.30 0.85 -1.41
N HIS A 146 -15.99 0.73 -1.27
CA HIS A 146 -15.02 1.25 -2.25
C HIS A 146 -13.78 0.36 -2.29
N PHE A 147 -12.98 0.49 -3.35
CA PHE A 147 -11.87 -0.43 -3.65
C PHE A 147 -10.72 -0.37 -2.64
N LEU A 148 -10.47 0.79 -2.06
CA LEU A 148 -9.30 0.98 -1.21
C LEU A 148 -9.51 0.30 0.15
N HIS A 149 -8.44 -0.24 0.71
CA HIS A 149 -8.45 -0.58 2.13
C HIS A 149 -8.67 0.70 2.93
N GLN A 150 -9.29 0.60 4.10
CA GLN A 150 -9.48 1.77 4.95
C GLN A 150 -9.12 1.45 6.40
N PHE A 151 -8.11 2.16 6.90
CA PHE A 151 -7.92 2.39 8.32
C PHE A 151 -8.65 3.69 8.70
N THR A 152 -9.19 3.76 9.91
CA THR A 152 -9.86 4.98 10.39
C THR A 152 -9.56 5.22 11.86
N TYR A 153 -9.19 6.46 12.18
CA TYR A 153 -9.07 6.96 13.55
C TYR A 153 -10.23 7.92 13.83
N PHE A 154 -10.88 7.76 14.99
CA PHE A 154 -12.06 8.53 15.35
C PHE A 154 -11.71 9.70 16.28
N VAL A 155 -12.35 10.86 16.07
CA VAL A 155 -12.27 12.03 16.94
C VAL A 155 -13.67 12.55 17.25
N GLY A 156 -14.01 12.61 18.53
CA GLY A 156 -15.35 13.00 18.99
C GLY A 156 -16.36 11.86 18.92
N PRO A 157 -17.67 12.17 19.09
CA PRO A 157 -18.71 11.17 19.28
C PRO A 157 -19.26 10.63 17.96
N VAL A 158 -18.45 9.88 17.21
CA VAL A 158 -18.78 9.35 15.88
C VAL A 158 -19.44 7.96 15.98
N ASN A 159 -20.55 7.74 15.29
CA ASN A 159 -21.05 6.38 15.03
C ASN A 159 -20.43 5.84 13.74
N PHE A 160 -19.89 4.63 13.81
CA PHE A 160 -19.43 3.86 12.66
C PHE A 160 -20.47 2.80 12.29
N TYR A 161 -20.96 2.86 11.07
CA TYR A 161 -21.91 1.88 10.52
C TYR A 161 -21.25 1.07 9.42
N TYR A 162 -21.48 -0.24 9.41
CA TYR A 162 -21.00 -1.14 8.35
C TYR A 162 -22.00 -2.26 8.08
N GLU A 163 -21.94 -2.83 6.88
CA GLU A 163 -22.81 -3.91 6.44
C GLU A 163 -22.00 -5.13 6.01
N VAL A 164 -22.26 -6.28 6.62
CA VAL A 164 -21.60 -7.55 6.30
C VAL A 164 -22.68 -8.62 6.18
N ASN A 165 -22.64 -9.40 5.09
CA ASN A 165 -23.60 -10.46 4.81
C ASN A 165 -25.08 -10.01 4.90
N GLY A 166 -25.37 -8.79 4.40
CA GLY A 166 -26.71 -8.20 4.43
C GLY A 166 -27.19 -7.70 5.80
N LYS A 167 -26.36 -7.82 6.84
CA LYS A 167 -26.66 -7.33 8.20
C LYS A 167 -25.94 -6.01 8.45
N LYS A 168 -26.71 -5.02 8.91
CA LYS A 168 -26.20 -3.70 9.29
C LYS A 168 -25.84 -3.63 10.76
N TYR A 169 -24.73 -2.97 11.04
CA TYR A 169 -24.17 -2.78 12.36
C TYR A 169 -23.95 -1.29 12.63
N CYS A 170 -24.01 -0.90 13.90
CA CYS A 170 -23.60 0.43 14.38
C CYS A 170 -22.71 0.23 15.60
N VAL A 171 -21.54 0.86 15.59
CA VAL A 171 -20.61 0.87 16.72
C VAL A 171 -20.34 2.32 17.12
N PRO A 172 -20.75 2.74 18.33
CA PRO A 172 -20.42 4.06 18.85
C PRO A 172 -18.93 4.16 19.15
N MET A 173 -18.23 5.04 18.44
CA MET A 173 -16.80 5.33 18.60
C MET A 173 -16.59 6.66 19.31
N ASN A 174 -15.44 6.81 19.95
CA ASN A 174 -14.96 8.02 20.62
C ASN A 174 -13.53 8.34 20.19
N THR A 175 -13.01 9.49 20.65
CA THR A 175 -11.64 9.91 20.38
C THR A 175 -10.63 8.84 20.77
N GLY A 176 -9.76 8.46 19.83
CA GLY A 176 -8.73 7.45 20.04
C GLY A 176 -9.11 6.05 19.56
N ASP A 177 -10.41 5.78 19.39
CA ASP A 177 -10.86 4.52 18.82
C ASP A 177 -10.40 4.41 17.36
N SER A 178 -10.30 3.19 16.86
CA SER A 178 -9.90 2.95 15.48
C SER A 178 -10.58 1.73 14.88
N MET A 179 -10.65 1.70 13.55
CA MET A 179 -11.09 0.53 12.81
C MET A 179 -10.29 0.30 11.54
N TYR A 180 -10.31 -0.94 11.09
CA TYR A 180 -10.00 -1.34 9.73
C TYR A 180 -11.24 -1.94 9.08
N ILE A 181 -11.47 -1.63 7.81
CA ILE A 181 -12.53 -2.21 6.99
C ILE A 181 -11.98 -2.67 5.63
N THR A 182 -12.36 -3.89 5.25
CA THR A 182 -11.95 -4.55 4.00
C THR A 182 -12.58 -3.84 2.79
N PRO A 183 -11.90 -3.80 1.62
CA PRO A 183 -12.45 -3.27 0.38
C PRO A 183 -13.86 -3.77 0.08
N TYR A 184 -14.65 -2.89 -0.52
CA TYR A 184 -16.04 -3.09 -0.95
C TYR A 184 -17.07 -3.40 0.15
N VAL A 185 -16.69 -3.38 1.43
CA VAL A 185 -17.66 -3.47 2.54
C VAL A 185 -18.38 -2.12 2.68
N PRO A 186 -19.72 -2.06 2.52
CA PRO A 186 -20.47 -0.81 2.67
C PRO A 186 -20.40 -0.26 4.09
N HIS A 187 -20.24 1.06 4.20
CA HIS A 187 -20.14 1.75 5.48
C HIS A 187 -20.55 3.23 5.40
N THR A 188 -20.78 3.82 6.56
CA THR A 188 -21.05 5.27 6.72
C THR A 188 -20.80 5.68 8.17
N PHE A 189 -20.88 6.99 8.43
CA PHE A 189 -20.55 7.63 9.68
C PHE A 189 -21.53 8.78 9.97
N THR A 190 -21.83 9.01 11.24
CA THR A 190 -22.65 10.15 11.69
C THR A 190 -22.12 10.66 13.04
N THR A 191 -22.45 11.89 13.39
CA THR A 191 -22.21 12.43 14.73
C THR A 191 -23.35 12.01 15.66
N ARG A 192 -23.04 11.50 16.85
CA ARG A 192 -24.04 11.36 17.92
C ARG A 192 -24.32 12.72 18.54
N LYS A 193 -25.59 13.01 18.81
CA LYS A 193 -25.97 14.17 19.60
C LYS A 193 -25.24 14.15 20.94
N ASN A 194 -24.69 15.30 21.29
CA ASN A 194 -23.93 15.52 22.51
C ASN A 194 -24.22 16.91 23.06
N GLU A 195 -23.98 17.11 24.34
CA GLU A 195 -24.31 18.34 25.07
C GLU A 195 -23.56 19.57 24.55
N LYS A 196 -22.36 19.37 23.98
CA LYS A 196 -21.52 20.45 23.46
C LYS A 196 -21.91 20.90 22.05
N GLY A 197 -22.77 20.15 21.36
CA GLY A 197 -23.09 20.39 19.95
C GLY A 197 -21.90 20.21 19.01
N GLU A 198 -20.87 19.47 19.44
CA GLU A 198 -19.65 19.27 18.66
C GLU A 198 -19.86 18.19 17.58
N PHE A 199 -19.39 18.46 16.37
CA PHE A 199 -19.34 17.44 15.32
C PHE A 199 -18.17 16.48 15.55
N GLY A 200 -18.41 15.19 15.31
CA GLY A 200 -17.34 14.23 15.15
C GLY A 200 -16.64 14.40 13.80
N PHE A 201 -15.40 13.95 13.74
CA PHE A 201 -14.69 13.75 12.49
C PHE A 201 -13.84 12.49 12.56
N ILE A 202 -13.45 11.99 11.39
CA ILE A 202 -12.55 10.86 11.24
C ILE A 202 -11.35 11.22 10.38
N LEU A 203 -10.26 10.50 10.63
CA LEU A 203 -9.12 10.41 9.71
C LEU A 203 -9.25 9.08 8.96
N ALA A 204 -9.89 9.11 7.80
CA ALA A 204 -10.08 7.96 6.93
C ALA A 204 -8.83 7.77 6.06
N VAL A 205 -7.85 7.03 6.59
CA VAL A 205 -6.60 6.71 5.88
C VAL A 205 -6.84 5.52 4.97
N THR A 206 -7.32 5.80 3.76
CA THR A 206 -7.50 4.77 2.73
C THR A 206 -6.20 4.54 1.95
N PHE A 207 -6.00 3.33 1.42
CA PHE A 207 -4.80 3.01 0.65
C PHE A 207 -4.97 1.81 -0.28
N GLY A 208 -4.18 1.80 -1.35
CA GLY A 208 -4.07 0.66 -2.27
C GLY A 208 -3.17 -0.46 -1.72
N GLY A 209 -3.64 -1.70 -1.81
CA GLY A 209 -2.89 -2.91 -1.46
C GLY A 209 -2.13 -3.52 -2.66
N LYS A 210 -1.85 -4.83 -2.61
CA LYS A 210 -1.12 -5.55 -3.68
C LYS A 210 -1.87 -5.65 -5.00
N ILE A 211 -3.20 -5.61 -4.96
CA ILE A 211 -4.04 -5.66 -6.16
C ILE A 211 -4.25 -4.27 -6.80
N PHE A 212 -3.59 -3.22 -6.32
CA PHE A 212 -3.70 -1.85 -6.86
C PHE A 212 -2.62 -1.58 -7.92
N GLY A 213 -3.01 -1.13 -9.12
CA GLY A 213 -2.09 -0.86 -10.22
C GLY A 213 -2.03 -2.02 -11.21
N ASP A 214 -0.84 -2.60 -11.41
CA ASP A 214 -0.59 -3.54 -12.52
C ASP A 214 -1.43 -4.82 -12.40
N ALA A 215 -1.54 -5.39 -11.21
CA ALA A 215 -2.43 -6.53 -10.94
C ALA A 215 -3.89 -6.22 -11.32
N GLN A 216 -4.38 -5.00 -11.08
CA GLN A 216 -5.72 -4.59 -11.48
C GLN A 216 -5.86 -4.51 -13.01
N GLN A 217 -4.83 -4.04 -13.71
CA GLN A 217 -4.83 -3.95 -15.17
C GLN A 217 -4.86 -5.33 -15.81
N GLU A 218 -4.05 -6.27 -15.29
CA GLU A 218 -4.04 -7.65 -15.77
C GLU A 218 -5.38 -8.36 -15.52
N LEU A 219 -5.96 -8.23 -14.33
CA LEU A 219 -7.30 -8.74 -14.03
C LEU A 219 -8.37 -8.12 -14.96
N SER A 220 -8.26 -6.84 -15.27
CA SER A 220 -9.18 -6.16 -16.20
C SER A 220 -9.06 -6.70 -17.62
N LEU A 221 -7.85 -7.07 -18.06
CA LEU A 221 -7.62 -7.66 -19.37
C LEU A 221 -8.19 -9.07 -19.47
N LEU A 222 -7.98 -9.90 -18.44
CA LEU A 222 -8.49 -11.27 -18.35
C LEU A 222 -10.01 -11.33 -18.23
N GLY A 223 -10.62 -10.31 -17.62
CA GLY A 223 -12.04 -10.28 -17.32
C GLY A 223 -12.45 -11.28 -16.23
N HIS A 224 -13.74 -11.30 -15.90
CA HIS A 224 -14.26 -12.07 -14.77
C HIS A 224 -14.01 -13.59 -14.90
N ASP A 225 -14.29 -14.16 -16.07
CA ASP A 225 -14.37 -15.61 -16.22
C ASP A 225 -13.01 -16.31 -16.14
N LEU A 226 -11.94 -15.66 -16.59
CA LEU A 226 -10.57 -16.16 -16.42
C LEU A 226 -10.01 -15.80 -15.04
N SER A 227 -10.37 -14.63 -14.50
CA SER A 227 -9.85 -14.16 -13.21
C SER A 227 -10.36 -14.95 -12.02
N LYS A 228 -11.57 -15.53 -12.09
CA LYS A 228 -12.16 -16.28 -10.96
C LYS A 228 -11.32 -17.48 -10.52
N ASP A 229 -10.54 -18.06 -11.43
CA ASP A 229 -9.72 -19.24 -11.16
C ASP A 229 -8.44 -18.89 -10.37
N PHE A 230 -8.10 -17.61 -10.20
CA PHE A 230 -7.05 -17.18 -9.27
C PHE A 230 -7.51 -17.16 -7.81
N LEU A 231 -8.83 -17.19 -7.56
CA LEU A 231 -9.36 -17.13 -6.21
C LEU A 231 -9.06 -18.42 -5.44
N ILE A 232 -8.63 -18.26 -4.18
CA ILE A 232 -8.53 -19.34 -3.20
C ILE A 232 -9.75 -19.24 -2.29
N ASP A 233 -10.55 -20.30 -2.20
CA ASP A 233 -11.61 -20.38 -1.21
C ASP A 233 -10.99 -20.63 0.17
N TYR A 234 -10.95 -19.58 0.99
CA TYR A 234 -10.47 -19.65 2.36
C TYR A 234 -11.54 -20.11 3.37
N SER A 235 -12.80 -20.20 2.96
CA SER A 235 -13.90 -20.62 3.84
C SER A 235 -13.90 -22.14 4.09
N LYS A 236 -13.35 -22.92 3.16
CA LYS A 236 -13.29 -24.39 3.20
C LYS A 236 -11.97 -24.90 2.66
N ASN A 237 -11.22 -25.63 3.49
CA ASN A 237 -9.99 -26.33 3.10
C ASN A 237 -8.96 -25.50 2.30
N PRO A 238 -8.47 -24.37 2.85
CA PRO A 238 -7.57 -23.51 2.09
C PRO A 238 -6.25 -24.20 1.71
N THR A 239 -5.65 -25.00 2.59
CA THR A 239 -4.41 -25.73 2.29
C THR A 239 -4.58 -26.73 1.15
N GLY A 240 -5.64 -27.55 1.17
CA GLY A 240 -5.88 -28.52 0.10
C GLY A 240 -6.20 -27.84 -1.24
N ASN A 241 -6.93 -26.71 -1.22
CA ASN A 241 -7.18 -25.90 -2.42
C ASN A 241 -5.89 -25.35 -3.03
N ILE A 242 -4.96 -24.88 -2.19
CA ILE A 242 -3.65 -24.38 -2.65
C ILE A 242 -2.80 -25.52 -3.22
N ILE A 243 -2.71 -26.67 -2.54
CA ILE A 243 -2.00 -27.86 -3.03
C ILE A 243 -2.54 -28.26 -4.41
N LYS A 244 -3.87 -28.33 -4.54
CA LYS A 244 -4.54 -28.66 -5.80
C LYS A 244 -4.18 -27.67 -6.91
N LYS A 245 -4.18 -26.35 -6.64
CA LYS A 245 -3.80 -25.33 -7.64
C LYS A 245 -2.37 -25.53 -8.15
N PHE A 246 -1.39 -25.71 -7.26
CA PHE A 246 -0.01 -25.95 -7.68
C PHE A 246 0.16 -27.28 -8.41
N ARG A 247 -0.57 -28.32 -7.99
CA ARG A 247 -0.59 -29.63 -8.67
C ARG A 247 -1.14 -29.51 -10.09
N GLU A 248 -2.24 -28.80 -10.27
CA GLU A 248 -2.86 -28.55 -11.57
C GLU A 248 -1.97 -27.67 -12.46
N GLN A 249 -1.28 -26.68 -11.89
CA GLN A 249 -0.28 -25.88 -12.61
C GLN A 249 0.88 -26.74 -13.14
N MET A 250 1.30 -27.75 -12.39
CA MET A 250 2.31 -28.73 -12.82
C MET A 250 1.74 -29.79 -13.78
N ASN A 251 0.41 -29.82 -13.98
CA ASN A 251 -0.31 -30.82 -14.76
C ASN A 251 0.00 -32.27 -14.33
N ILE A 252 0.14 -32.52 -13.02
CA ILE A 252 0.41 -33.84 -12.46
C ILE A 252 -0.82 -34.43 -11.76
N SER A 253 -0.94 -35.76 -11.79
CA SER A 253 -2.01 -36.47 -11.10
C SER A 253 -1.74 -36.58 -9.59
N GLN A 254 -2.74 -36.99 -8.82
CA GLN A 254 -2.56 -37.28 -7.39
C GLN A 254 -1.61 -38.48 -7.20
N GLU A 255 -1.67 -39.48 -8.08
CA GLU A 255 -0.80 -40.67 -8.04
C GLU A 255 0.67 -40.27 -8.20
N TYR A 256 0.99 -39.40 -9.16
CA TYR A 256 2.35 -38.89 -9.32
C TYR A 256 2.84 -38.17 -8.06
N LEU A 257 2.00 -37.33 -7.46
CA LEU A 257 2.35 -36.61 -6.24
C LEU A 257 2.58 -37.58 -5.07
N VAL A 258 1.82 -38.66 -4.97
CA VAL A 258 1.96 -39.70 -3.94
C VAL A 258 3.29 -40.45 -4.07
N GLU A 259 3.61 -40.91 -5.28
CA GLU A 259 4.85 -41.65 -5.57
C GLU A 259 6.10 -40.86 -5.19
N ASN A 260 6.04 -39.52 -5.34
CA ASN A 260 7.20 -38.65 -5.16
C ASN A 260 7.22 -37.87 -3.84
N SER A 261 6.11 -37.76 -3.10
CA SER A 261 6.05 -37.07 -1.80
C SER A 261 6.10 -38.02 -0.60
N LEU A 262 5.90 -39.32 -0.82
CA LEU A 262 5.73 -40.33 0.25
C LEU A 262 4.51 -40.05 1.15
N VAL A 263 3.57 -39.22 0.72
CA VAL A 263 2.25 -39.04 1.34
C VAL A 263 1.28 -40.00 0.66
N SER A 264 0.63 -40.88 1.42
CA SER A 264 -0.27 -41.90 0.84
C SER A 264 -1.42 -41.28 0.03
N LEU A 265 -1.89 -41.99 -1.01
CA LEU A 265 -2.98 -41.52 -1.88
C LEU A 265 -4.25 -41.17 -1.11
N LYS A 266 -4.67 -42.04 -0.19
CA LYS A 266 -5.83 -41.77 0.68
C LYS A 266 -5.65 -40.47 1.46
N ARG A 267 -4.45 -40.26 2.01
CA ARG A 267 -4.14 -39.07 2.79
C ARG A 267 -4.18 -37.80 1.94
N LEU A 268 -3.60 -37.84 0.74
CA LEU A 268 -3.64 -36.70 -0.19
C LEU A 268 -5.07 -36.37 -0.63
N ILE A 269 -5.90 -37.38 -0.95
CA ILE A 269 -7.32 -37.19 -1.27
C ILE A 269 -8.06 -36.56 -0.09
N ASP A 270 -7.83 -37.03 1.13
CA ASP A 270 -8.46 -36.49 2.33
C ASP A 270 -8.00 -35.04 2.60
N ILE A 271 -6.75 -34.68 2.31
CA ILE A 271 -6.23 -33.32 2.40
C ILE A 271 -6.89 -32.42 1.35
N GLU A 272 -6.85 -32.78 0.07
CA GLU A 272 -7.42 -31.96 -1.01
C GLU A 272 -8.96 -31.82 -0.93
N SER A 273 -9.65 -32.82 -0.36
CA SER A 273 -11.09 -32.75 -0.10
C SER A 273 -11.45 -32.02 1.20
N GLY A 274 -10.47 -31.72 2.06
CA GLY A 274 -10.68 -30.99 3.31
C GLY A 274 -11.19 -31.82 4.47
N LYS A 275 -11.14 -33.14 4.35
CA LYS A 275 -11.47 -34.06 5.43
C LYS A 275 -10.44 -34.02 6.55
N VAL A 276 -9.19 -33.70 6.23
CA VAL A 276 -8.08 -33.64 7.19
C VAL A 276 -7.19 -32.43 6.91
N VAL A 277 -6.54 -31.92 7.95
CA VAL A 277 -5.51 -30.88 7.82
C VAL A 277 -4.16 -31.55 7.60
N ALA A 278 -3.38 -31.04 6.65
CA ALA A 278 -2.02 -31.49 6.39
C ALA A 278 -1.09 -31.06 7.55
N SER A 279 -0.22 -31.97 8.00
CA SER A 279 0.82 -31.65 8.97
C SER A 279 1.93 -30.81 8.32
N LYS A 280 2.78 -30.19 9.14
CA LYS A 280 3.93 -29.43 8.63
C LYS A 280 4.88 -30.32 7.81
N GLU A 281 5.16 -31.53 8.29
CA GLU A 281 5.98 -32.50 7.58
C GLU A 281 5.36 -32.92 6.23
N GLU A 282 4.04 -33.13 6.20
CA GLU A 282 3.32 -33.44 4.96
C GLU A 282 3.42 -32.27 3.96
N MET A 283 3.22 -31.03 4.43
CA MET A 283 3.36 -29.83 3.60
C MET A 283 4.80 -29.67 3.07
N ASP A 284 5.82 -29.93 3.89
CA ASP A 284 7.21 -29.82 3.45
C ASP A 284 7.55 -30.85 2.37
N LYS A 285 7.07 -32.09 2.51
CA LYS A 285 7.23 -33.15 1.49
C LYS A 285 6.49 -32.80 0.19
N ILE A 286 5.23 -32.39 0.29
CA ILE A 286 4.41 -32.01 -0.87
C ILE A 286 5.03 -30.81 -1.60
N ALA A 287 5.44 -29.77 -0.87
CA ALA A 287 6.07 -28.58 -1.44
C ALA A 287 7.38 -28.93 -2.18
N LEU A 288 8.20 -29.82 -1.60
CA LEU A 288 9.42 -30.30 -2.24
C LEU A 288 9.14 -31.01 -3.58
N THR A 289 8.12 -31.87 -3.63
CA THR A 289 7.70 -32.52 -4.88
C THR A 289 7.15 -31.52 -5.90
N LEU A 290 6.38 -30.53 -5.45
CA LEU A 290 5.84 -29.45 -6.28
C LEU A 290 6.88 -28.37 -6.66
N LYS A 291 8.12 -28.48 -6.18
CA LYS A 291 9.21 -27.52 -6.43
C LYS A 291 8.89 -26.08 -5.99
N ILE A 292 8.19 -25.95 -4.87
CA ILE A 292 7.85 -24.66 -4.24
C ILE A 292 8.36 -24.62 -2.79
N PRO A 293 8.63 -23.43 -2.23
CA PRO A 293 8.86 -23.32 -0.80
C PRO A 293 7.59 -23.64 -0.02
N SER A 294 7.72 -24.33 1.12
CA SER A 294 6.54 -24.76 1.89
C SER A 294 5.70 -23.63 2.47
N ARG A 295 6.21 -22.40 2.50
CA ARG A 295 5.45 -21.19 2.82
C ARG A 295 4.26 -21.00 1.86
N GLU A 296 4.40 -21.39 0.59
CA GLU A 296 3.34 -21.24 -0.41
C GLU A 296 2.13 -22.13 -0.11
N LEU A 297 2.29 -23.19 0.68
CA LEU A 297 1.19 -24.06 1.12
C LEU A 297 0.52 -23.58 2.41
N ILE A 298 1.05 -22.55 3.07
CA ILE A 298 0.51 -22.01 4.32
C ILE A 298 -0.56 -20.97 3.97
N PRO A 299 -1.84 -21.21 4.30
CA PRO A 299 -2.89 -20.26 3.99
C PRO A 299 -2.84 -19.04 4.93
N LEU A 300 -3.35 -17.91 4.43
CA LEU A 300 -3.62 -16.75 5.28
C LEU A 300 -4.63 -17.09 6.37
N GLN A 301 -4.39 -16.58 7.57
CA GLN A 301 -5.38 -16.61 8.64
C GLN A 301 -6.48 -15.59 8.35
N LEU A 302 -7.73 -16.05 8.31
CA LEU A 302 -8.89 -15.17 8.12
C LEU A 302 -9.22 -14.42 9.40
N GLU A 303 -9.67 -13.17 9.21
CA GLU A 303 -10.26 -12.30 10.23
C GLU A 303 -11.55 -11.72 9.69
N ASP A 304 -12.37 -11.19 10.59
CA ASP A 304 -13.54 -10.42 10.23
C ASP A 304 -13.20 -9.32 9.20
N PRO A 305 -14.13 -9.00 8.29
CA PRO A 305 -13.91 -7.95 7.31
C PRO A 305 -13.79 -6.56 7.95
N VAL A 306 -14.23 -6.41 9.20
CA VAL A 306 -14.16 -5.20 10.01
C VAL A 306 -13.47 -5.53 11.33
N ILE A 307 -12.43 -4.77 11.68
CA ILE A 307 -11.67 -4.93 12.92
C ILE A 307 -11.74 -3.62 13.68
N ILE A 308 -12.13 -3.67 14.94
CA ILE A 308 -12.33 -2.49 15.79
C ILE A 308 -11.42 -2.59 17.00
N VAL A 309 -10.72 -1.50 17.31
CA VAL A 309 -9.93 -1.37 18.53
C VAL A 309 -10.41 -0.12 19.25
N LEU A 310 -11.02 -0.33 20.42
CA LEU A 310 -11.37 0.75 21.34
C LEU A 310 -10.09 1.20 22.07
N TYR A 311 -9.90 2.49 22.23
CA TYR A 311 -8.68 3.08 22.79
C TYR A 311 -8.33 2.53 24.17
N ASN A 312 -9.34 2.27 25.00
CA ASN A 312 -9.16 1.74 26.36
C ASN A 312 -8.71 0.27 26.37
N ASN A 313 -8.93 -0.46 25.27
CA ASN A 313 -8.53 -1.86 25.11
C ASN A 313 -7.25 -1.99 24.27
N ALA A 314 -6.74 -0.90 23.70
CA ALA A 314 -5.55 -0.88 22.87
C ALA A 314 -4.31 -1.27 23.69
N ARG A 315 -3.46 -2.14 23.11
CA ARG A 315 -2.15 -2.45 23.69
C ARG A 315 -1.26 -1.22 23.65
N LYS A 316 -0.45 -1.04 24.68
CA LYS A 316 0.46 0.10 24.82
C LYS A 316 1.85 -0.39 25.18
N TRP A 317 2.86 0.22 24.58
CA TRP A 317 4.24 0.04 24.99
C TRP A 317 5.00 1.34 24.87
N GLN A 318 6.10 1.43 25.60
CA GLN A 318 6.99 2.56 25.55
C GLN A 318 8.31 2.13 24.90
N ASN A 319 8.90 3.00 24.08
CA ASN A 319 10.31 2.92 23.72
C ASN A 319 11.09 4.05 24.42
N ASN A 320 12.34 4.28 24.05
CA ASN A 320 13.20 5.26 24.71
C ASN A 320 12.59 6.68 24.82
N SER A 321 11.73 7.09 23.88
CA SER A 321 11.26 8.48 23.77
C SER A 321 9.74 8.63 23.65
N TYR A 322 9.01 7.58 23.28
CA TYR A 322 7.60 7.65 22.90
C TYR A 322 6.80 6.51 23.54
N THR A 323 5.52 6.80 23.80
CA THR A 323 4.52 5.75 24.11
C THR A 323 3.68 5.50 22.88
N PHE A 324 3.63 4.25 22.43
CA PHE A 324 2.81 3.79 21.32
C PHE A 324 1.52 3.18 21.87
N VAL A 325 0.40 3.59 21.29
CA VAL A 325 -0.90 2.94 21.44
C VAL A 325 -1.20 2.23 20.13
N GLU A 326 -1.36 0.92 20.17
CA GLU A 326 -1.64 0.12 18.98
C GLU A 326 -3.09 0.29 18.54
N LEU A 327 -3.27 0.77 17.32
CA LEU A 327 -4.57 0.95 16.71
C LEU A 327 -4.92 -0.29 15.87
N SER A 328 -6.11 -0.30 15.27
CA SER A 328 -6.59 -1.44 14.48
C SER A 328 -5.64 -1.79 13.33
N SER A 329 -5.16 -3.03 13.30
CA SER A 329 -4.35 -3.56 12.20
C SER A 329 -4.67 -5.04 11.98
N PRO A 330 -5.28 -5.42 10.84
CA PRO A 330 -5.53 -6.82 10.48
C PRO A 330 -4.23 -7.61 10.32
N ILE A 331 -4.20 -8.84 10.80
CA ILE A 331 -3.09 -9.79 10.56
C ILE A 331 -2.97 -10.15 9.07
N LYS A 332 -4.09 -10.14 8.32
CA LYS A 332 -4.09 -10.36 6.86
C LYS A 332 -3.39 -9.27 6.06
N LEU A 333 -3.11 -8.10 6.66
CA LEU A 333 -2.24 -7.07 6.09
C LEU A 333 -1.03 -6.85 7.01
N PRO A 334 -0.02 -7.74 7.00
CA PRO A 334 1.06 -7.69 7.98
C PRO A 334 1.88 -6.41 7.94
N TYR A 335 1.87 -5.69 6.82
CA TYR A 335 2.57 -4.42 6.63
C TYR A 335 1.70 -3.18 6.85
N LEU A 336 0.41 -3.31 7.19
CA LEU A 336 -0.37 -2.23 7.77
C LEU A 336 -0.04 -2.19 9.27
N LYS A 337 0.47 -1.05 9.74
CA LYS A 337 0.68 -0.78 11.16
C LYS A 337 0.19 0.63 11.49
N ALA A 338 -0.71 0.74 12.45
CA ALA A 338 -1.27 2.03 12.86
C ALA A 338 -1.07 2.27 14.37
N PHE A 339 -0.68 3.49 14.73
CA PHE A 339 -0.39 3.87 16.10
C PHE A 339 -0.87 5.29 16.40
N GLU A 340 -1.33 5.53 17.63
CA GLU A 340 -1.24 6.86 18.25
C GLU A 340 0.08 6.91 19.01
N VAL A 341 0.94 7.85 18.66
CA VAL A 341 2.25 8.04 19.27
C VAL A 341 2.20 9.25 20.19
N ASN A 342 2.30 9.00 21.49
CA ASN A 342 2.38 10.03 22.52
C ASN A 342 3.85 10.42 22.72
N ILE A 343 4.12 11.72 22.57
CA ILE A 343 5.46 12.30 22.58
C ILE A 343 5.58 13.18 23.82
N ASN A 344 6.49 12.81 24.72
CA ASN A 344 6.78 13.58 25.92
C ASN A 344 8.30 13.63 26.12
N THR A 345 8.98 14.30 25.19
CA THR A 345 10.43 14.45 25.19
C THR A 345 10.80 15.78 24.55
N ASN A 346 11.84 16.42 25.09
CA ASN A 346 12.44 17.65 24.58
C ASN A 346 13.81 17.39 23.90
N GLN A 347 14.21 16.12 23.72
CA GLN A 347 15.54 15.75 23.21
C GLN A 347 15.47 15.03 21.86
N LYS A 348 16.45 15.32 20.99
CA LYS A 348 16.67 14.63 19.70
C LYS A 348 17.48 13.34 19.89
N SER A 349 17.05 12.46 20.80
CA SER A 349 17.86 11.33 21.27
C SER A 349 17.57 10.00 20.59
N TYR A 350 16.52 9.92 19.77
CA TYR A 350 16.08 8.65 19.16
C TYR A 350 15.67 8.81 17.70
N PHE A 351 16.15 7.92 16.83
CA PHE A 351 15.75 7.86 15.42
C PHE A 351 14.96 6.58 15.15
N ILE A 352 13.82 6.76 14.48
CA ILE A 352 13.00 5.71 13.90
C ILE A 352 13.45 5.54 12.44
N LYS A 353 13.65 4.29 12.01
CA LYS A 353 13.86 3.91 10.61
C LYS A 353 13.03 2.67 10.30
N VAL A 354 12.14 2.76 9.31
CA VAL A 354 11.25 1.66 8.92
C VAL A 354 11.12 1.55 7.40
N ILE A 355 10.92 0.35 6.89
CA ILE A 355 10.83 0.05 5.45
C ILE A 355 9.47 0.41 4.81
N SER A 356 8.52 0.89 5.61
CA SER A 356 7.16 1.20 5.17
C SER A 356 7.03 2.66 4.76
N HIS A 357 6.12 2.94 3.83
CA HIS A 357 5.59 4.28 3.65
C HIS A 357 4.88 4.71 4.92
N GLN A 358 4.94 5.99 5.27
CA GLN A 358 4.33 6.49 6.50
C GLN A 358 3.48 7.72 6.22
N TYR A 359 2.27 7.73 6.78
CA TYR A 359 1.39 8.88 6.89
C TYR A 359 1.33 9.30 8.36
N LEU A 360 1.54 10.59 8.60
CA LEU A 360 1.54 11.20 9.93
C LEU A 360 0.49 12.31 9.98
N TYR A 361 -0.21 12.43 11.10
CA TYR A 361 -1.16 13.52 11.33
C TYR A 361 -1.10 13.97 12.79
N ASN A 362 -0.94 15.28 13.04
CA ASN A 362 -0.96 15.81 14.40
C ASN A 362 -2.41 15.89 14.91
N VAL A 363 -2.77 14.96 15.78
CA VAL A 363 -4.11 14.85 16.39
C VAL A 363 -4.22 15.58 17.73
N SER A 364 -3.12 16.18 18.22
CA SER A 364 -3.10 16.94 19.48
C SER A 364 -3.30 18.44 19.25
N ALA A 365 -3.52 19.16 20.36
CA ALA A 365 -3.49 20.62 20.39
C ALA A 365 -2.07 21.19 20.44
N GLU A 366 -1.06 20.35 20.71
CA GLU A 366 0.33 20.77 20.84
C GLU A 366 1.06 20.74 19.50
N ASN A 367 2.07 21.60 19.36
CA ASN A 367 2.99 21.52 18.23
C ASN A 367 3.95 20.33 18.42
N ILE A 368 4.29 19.68 17.32
CA ILE A 368 5.26 18.58 17.29
C ILE A 368 6.38 18.95 16.34
N LEU A 369 7.63 18.95 16.81
CA LEU A 369 8.78 19.13 15.94
C LEU A 369 9.21 17.77 15.39
N LEU A 370 9.07 17.58 14.07
CA LEU A 370 9.61 16.44 13.33
C LEU A 370 11.04 16.78 12.90
N TYR A 371 12.02 15.98 13.31
CA TYR A 371 13.37 16.03 12.77
C TYR A 371 13.67 14.79 11.93
N PHE A 372 14.39 14.94 10.82
CA PHE A 372 14.72 13.83 9.94
C PHE A 372 16.02 14.05 9.17
N ILE A 373 16.59 12.95 8.66
CA ILE A 373 17.71 12.97 7.73
C ILE A 373 17.13 12.82 6.33
N ASP A 374 17.29 13.84 5.49
CA ASP A 374 16.79 13.81 4.12
C ASP A 374 17.59 12.87 3.21
N THR A 375 17.12 12.70 1.97
CA THR A 375 17.74 11.86 0.95
C THR A 375 19.16 12.28 0.55
N SER A 376 19.59 13.50 0.90
CA SER A 376 20.95 14.01 0.71
C SER A 376 21.86 13.80 1.94
N ASN A 377 21.37 13.06 2.95
CA ASN A 377 21.99 12.89 4.27
C ASN A 377 22.12 14.19 5.07
N THR A 378 21.22 15.15 4.86
CA THR A 378 21.19 16.41 5.60
C THR A 378 20.13 16.38 6.70
N PHE A 379 20.46 16.86 7.90
CA PHE A 379 19.51 17.01 8.99
C PHE A 379 18.51 18.15 8.70
N LYS A 380 17.22 17.87 8.89
CA LYS A 380 16.10 18.78 8.62
C LYS A 380 15.10 18.75 9.77
N GLU A 381 14.35 19.84 9.91
CA GLU A 381 13.29 19.98 10.91
C GLU A 381 12.05 20.63 10.31
N VAL A 382 10.89 20.18 10.76
CA VAL A 382 9.58 20.73 10.38
C VAL A 382 8.71 20.78 11.62
N LEU A 383 8.11 21.94 11.89
CA LEU A 383 7.13 22.11 12.95
C LEU A 383 5.75 21.68 12.43
N LEU A 384 5.15 20.68 13.06
CA LEU A 384 3.81 20.18 12.78
C LEU A 384 2.83 20.81 13.76
N ARG A 385 2.01 21.76 13.29
CA ARG A 385 0.93 22.33 14.06
C ARG A 385 -0.25 21.35 14.15
N PRO A 386 -1.20 21.57 15.08
CA PRO A 386 -2.43 20.78 15.12
C PRO A 386 -3.10 20.71 13.73
N ASN A 387 -3.44 19.49 13.32
CA ASN A 387 -4.04 19.17 12.02
C ASN A 387 -3.12 19.31 10.78
N ASP A 388 -1.82 19.54 10.96
CA ASP A 388 -0.84 19.35 9.89
C ASP A 388 -0.59 17.84 9.67
N SER A 389 -0.25 17.48 8.44
CA SER A 389 0.02 16.09 8.04
C SER A 389 1.28 15.96 7.22
N VAL A 390 1.87 14.76 7.25
CA VAL A 390 3.13 14.46 6.56
C VAL A 390 3.07 13.07 5.93
N TYR A 391 3.65 12.96 4.74
CA TYR A 391 4.08 11.69 4.19
C TYR A 391 5.60 11.55 4.31
N LEU A 392 6.08 10.36 4.70
CA LEU A 392 7.50 9.99 4.69
C LEU A 392 7.75 8.79 3.78
N LYS A 393 8.81 8.88 2.97
CA LYS A 393 9.32 7.73 2.21
C LYS A 393 9.82 6.62 3.16
N PRO A 394 9.78 5.36 2.71
CA PRO A 394 10.51 4.27 3.36
C PRO A 394 11.96 4.65 3.70
N ASN A 395 12.44 4.15 4.84
CA ASN A 395 13.81 4.25 5.32
C ASN A 395 14.34 5.65 5.68
N ILE A 396 13.51 6.70 5.61
CA ILE A 396 13.88 8.02 6.15
C ILE A 396 14.02 7.94 7.67
N GLN A 397 15.22 8.27 8.16
CA GLN A 397 15.49 8.34 9.59
C GLN A 397 14.86 9.60 10.16
N HIS A 398 14.03 9.47 11.19
CA HIS A 398 13.29 10.58 11.76
C HIS A 398 12.99 10.40 13.24
N GLY A 399 12.61 11.47 13.91
CA GLY A 399 12.06 11.43 15.26
C GLY A 399 11.23 12.67 15.56
N PHE A 400 10.67 12.71 16.75
CA PHE A 400 9.70 13.72 17.18
C PHE A 400 10.07 14.31 18.53
N ILE A 401 9.74 15.57 18.72
CA ILE A 401 9.87 16.31 19.98
C ILE A 401 8.58 17.05 20.24
N SER A 402 8.07 16.92 21.47
CA SER A 402 6.90 17.64 21.97
C SER A 402 6.76 17.38 23.47
N GLU A 403 6.14 18.30 24.18
CA GLU A 403 5.71 18.13 25.57
C GLU A 403 4.21 17.85 25.58
N GLY A 404 3.82 16.59 25.39
CA GLY A 404 2.41 16.17 25.38
C GLY A 404 1.76 16.05 24.00
N GLY A 405 2.54 16.16 22.92
CA GLY A 405 2.05 15.97 21.57
C GLY A 405 1.57 14.54 21.28
N LYS A 406 0.57 14.43 20.40
CA LYS A 406 0.04 13.15 19.91
C LYS A 406 -0.01 13.11 18.39
N LEU A 407 0.56 12.04 17.83
CA LEU A 407 0.66 11.86 16.39
C LEU A 407 -0.02 10.56 15.98
N LEU A 408 -0.97 10.64 15.05
CA LEU A 408 -1.43 9.45 14.34
C LEU A 408 -0.34 9.05 13.33
N VAL A 409 0.07 7.79 13.38
CA VAL A 409 1.07 7.21 12.46
C VAL A 409 0.49 5.97 11.80
N VAL A 410 0.32 6.01 10.48
CA VAL A 410 -0.12 4.86 9.68
C VAL A 410 0.99 4.47 8.72
N ARG A 411 1.38 3.19 8.76
CA ARG A 411 2.42 2.62 7.92
C ARG A 411 1.84 1.58 6.98
N ILE A 412 2.24 1.62 5.72
CA ILE A 412 1.85 0.63 4.71
C ILE A 412 3.07 0.12 3.93
N GLY A 413 3.03 -1.15 3.54
CA GLY A 413 4.14 -1.80 2.84
C GLY A 413 4.29 -1.42 1.37
N GLY A 414 3.33 -0.72 0.77
CA GLY A 414 3.34 -0.37 -0.66
C GLY A 414 3.59 -1.58 -1.56
N ARG A 415 4.30 -1.35 -2.68
CA ARG A 415 4.60 -2.39 -3.68
C ARG A 415 5.82 -3.25 -3.33
N LEU A 416 6.74 -2.77 -2.49
CA LEU A 416 8.05 -3.39 -2.27
C LEU A 416 8.10 -4.50 -1.20
N THR A 417 7.00 -4.74 -0.49
CA THR A 417 6.91 -5.76 0.59
C THR A 417 6.38 -7.11 0.10
N GLY A 418 6.46 -8.18 0.90
CA GLY A 418 5.99 -9.52 0.48
C GLY A 418 6.91 -10.13 -0.58
N ASP A 419 6.34 -10.73 -1.64
CA ASP A 419 7.12 -11.46 -2.65
C ASP A 419 8.14 -10.58 -3.38
N THR A 420 7.79 -9.33 -3.67
CA THR A 420 8.72 -8.34 -4.23
C THR A 420 9.95 -8.16 -3.34
N MET A 421 9.79 -8.13 -2.01
CA MET A 421 10.91 -8.00 -1.07
C MET A 421 11.83 -9.24 -1.13
N HIS A 422 11.23 -10.42 -1.26
CA HIS A 422 11.98 -11.68 -1.35
C HIS A 422 12.75 -11.77 -2.66
N GLU A 423 12.11 -11.45 -3.79
CA GLU A 423 12.76 -11.42 -5.10
C GLU A 423 13.93 -10.42 -5.14
N LEU A 424 13.72 -9.20 -4.62
CA LEU A 424 14.78 -8.20 -4.48
C LEU A 424 15.98 -8.72 -3.68
N SER A 425 15.73 -9.57 -2.67
CA SER A 425 16.77 -10.11 -1.79
C SER A 425 17.60 -11.23 -2.43
N LEU A 426 17.19 -11.73 -3.60
CA LEU A 426 17.94 -12.74 -4.37
C LEU A 426 18.97 -12.11 -5.31
N LEU A 427 18.88 -10.79 -5.55
CA LEU A 427 19.83 -10.07 -6.39
C LEU A 427 21.15 -9.85 -5.66
N ASP A 428 22.25 -9.93 -6.40
CA ASP A 428 23.52 -9.38 -5.92
C ASP A 428 23.51 -7.84 -5.97
N GLN A 429 24.55 -7.22 -5.41
CA GLN A 429 24.65 -5.76 -5.35
C GLN A 429 24.57 -5.12 -6.75
N ARG A 430 25.20 -5.73 -7.75
CA ARG A 430 25.22 -5.22 -9.12
C ARG A 430 23.83 -5.28 -9.76
N GLY A 431 23.13 -6.40 -9.60
CA GLY A 431 21.76 -6.59 -10.09
C GLY A 431 20.79 -5.61 -9.43
N PHE A 432 20.91 -5.40 -8.12
CA PHE A 432 20.10 -4.44 -7.38
C PHE A 432 20.31 -3.00 -7.89
N GLU A 433 21.56 -2.57 -8.09
CA GLU A 433 21.88 -1.23 -8.62
C GLU A 433 21.29 -1.01 -10.02
N ARG A 434 21.41 -2.01 -10.91
CA ARG A 434 20.83 -1.95 -12.25
C ARG A 434 19.31 -1.93 -12.23
N LEU A 435 18.67 -2.68 -11.33
CA LEU A 435 17.20 -2.66 -11.18
C LEU A 435 16.70 -1.27 -10.75
N CYS A 436 17.45 -0.57 -9.89
CA CYS A 436 17.10 0.79 -9.47
C CYS A 436 17.21 1.81 -10.62
N GLY A 437 17.92 1.46 -11.70
CA GLY A 437 17.94 2.22 -12.94
C GLY A 437 18.98 1.66 -13.90
N GLU A 438 18.52 1.10 -15.02
CA GLU A 438 19.37 0.46 -16.01
C GLU A 438 20.21 1.52 -16.76
N LEU A 439 21.52 1.38 -16.71
CA LEU A 439 22.47 2.34 -17.29
C LEU A 439 23.13 1.83 -18.56
N THR A 440 23.21 0.51 -18.75
CA THR A 440 23.99 -0.09 -19.82
C THR A 440 23.12 -0.95 -20.71
N MET A 441 23.57 -1.16 -21.95
CA MET A 441 23.02 -2.21 -22.80
C MET A 441 23.28 -3.59 -22.17
N TRP A 442 22.45 -4.58 -22.48
CA TRP A 442 22.58 -5.93 -21.91
C TRP A 442 23.82 -6.70 -22.38
N TYR A 443 24.57 -6.16 -23.34
CA TYR A 443 25.86 -6.65 -23.82
C TYR A 443 26.77 -5.48 -24.23
N ASP A 444 28.07 -5.74 -24.33
CA ASP A 444 29.06 -4.82 -24.89
C ASP A 444 29.33 -5.16 -26.37
N PRO A 445 29.08 -4.25 -27.33
CA PRO A 445 29.29 -4.51 -28.75
C PRO A 445 30.78 -4.64 -29.12
N SER A 446 31.70 -4.20 -28.27
CA SER A 446 33.14 -4.40 -28.45
C SER A 446 33.60 -5.83 -28.12
N GLY A 447 32.74 -6.62 -27.47
CA GLY A 447 33.05 -7.98 -27.04
C GLY A 447 33.87 -8.07 -25.75
N ALA A 448 34.06 -6.97 -25.02
CA ALA A 448 34.65 -7.00 -23.69
C ALA A 448 33.71 -7.71 -22.69
N THR A 449 34.26 -8.65 -21.91
CA THR A 449 33.55 -9.41 -20.86
C THR A 449 33.66 -8.75 -19.50
#